data_AF-A0A2M8TQ07-F1
#
_entry.id   AF-A0A2M8TQ07-F1
#
_cell.length_a   1.000
_cell.length_b   1.000
_cell.length_c   1.000
_cell.angle_alpha   90.00
_cell.angle_beta   90.00
_cell.angle_gamma   90.00
#
_symmetry.space_group_name_H-M   'P 1'
#
loop_
_entity.id
_entity.type
_entity.pdbx_description
1 polymer ?
#
loop_
_entity_poly.entity_id
_entity_poly.type
_entity_poly.pdbx_seq_one_letter_code
_entity_poly.pdbx_strand_id
1 'polypeptide(L)'
;MAEKKFLDYQGLQHYHGKLKNGSARVGHAAVADQVASTGIQWGTELIPIANIPKAALERCVVVANDTERFKLTTAQVQNGDTVKVAATKKMFFVKDDTKLNSEAGYEPYVAGTASVAEVAESVEWSNVRNKPTKFAPENHGTDVVTSLAGFSPTSSATNEYNRLAPDDTLNAALMKLQHNDDRVLPTMDIDNLNTFPTSIAEGVKAVMGDKSVIRYTLITTKGVGIAANKPLAVGTLEQFTDVGMLTITQIAETRCNLASNATNSYYFKDSQNSQRYIRHYIMKDGNPLGAKGNWTNWIPYHGEYTKQLIDATKQESTDAKAIATAAKNELADFRRITESEIDALL
;
A
#
# COMPACT_ATOMS: atom_id res chain seq x y z
N MET A 1 2.58 58.39 93.91
CA MET A 1 3.34 58.79 92.70
C MET A 1 4.80 58.43 92.91
N ALA A 2 5.41 57.62 92.06
CA ALA A 2 6.82 57.26 92.19
C ALA A 2 7.70 58.51 91.96
N GLU A 3 8.58 58.80 92.90
CA GLU A 3 9.52 59.91 92.85
C GLU A 3 10.46 59.75 91.65
N LYS A 4 10.45 60.72 90.73
CA LYS A 4 11.34 60.72 89.57
C LYS A 4 12.72 61.15 90.06
N LYS A 5 13.65 60.19 90.10
CA LYS A 5 15.07 60.47 90.38
C LYS A 5 15.74 60.97 89.10
N PHE A 6 16.37 62.14 89.19
CA PHE A 6 17.18 62.71 88.13
C PHE A 6 18.65 62.72 88.54
N LEU A 7 19.55 62.63 87.57
CA LEU A 7 20.98 62.85 87.80
C LEU A 7 21.22 64.36 87.92
N ASP A 8 22.06 64.75 88.88
CA ASP A 8 22.58 66.10 88.96
C ASP A 8 23.66 66.34 87.88
N TYR A 9 24.13 67.58 87.76
CA TYR A 9 25.09 67.94 86.72
C TYR A 9 26.40 67.14 86.80
N GLN A 10 26.88 66.87 88.02
CA GLN A 10 28.09 66.07 88.24
C GLN A 10 27.88 64.62 87.84
N GLY A 11 26.74 64.02 88.20
CA GLY A 11 26.35 62.69 87.75
C GLY A 11 26.22 62.60 86.23
N LEU A 12 25.66 63.62 85.60
CA LEU A 12 25.54 63.70 84.14
C LEU A 12 26.91 63.77 83.47
N GLN A 13 27.83 64.61 83.96
CA GLN A 13 29.20 64.71 83.45
C GLN A 13 29.99 63.42 83.65
N HIS A 14 29.81 62.75 84.80
CA HIS A 14 30.45 61.47 85.10
C HIS A 14 30.03 60.40 84.10
N TYR A 15 28.73 60.22 83.88
CA TYR A 15 28.25 59.24 82.91
C TYR A 15 28.56 59.64 81.46
N HIS A 16 28.57 60.94 81.13
CA HIS A 16 29.02 61.42 79.81
C HIS A 16 30.49 61.08 79.55
N GLY A 17 31.37 61.32 80.53
CA GLY A 17 32.77 60.92 80.45
C GLY A 17 32.93 59.42 80.30
N LYS A 18 32.15 58.64 81.06
CA LYS A 18 32.17 57.17 80.97
C LYS A 18 31.62 56.62 79.66
N LEU A 19 30.62 57.27 79.06
CA LEU A 19 30.11 56.91 77.73
C LEU A 19 31.13 57.25 76.64
N LYS A 20 31.78 58.42 76.73
CA LYS A 20 32.83 58.84 75.78
C LYS A 20 34.07 57.96 75.83
N ASN A 21 34.50 57.54 77.02
CA ASN A 21 35.67 56.67 77.18
C ASN A 21 35.33 55.17 77.15
N GLY A 22 34.04 54.82 76.97
CA GLY A 22 33.56 53.44 76.82
C GLY A 22 33.49 52.60 78.10
N SER A 23 33.75 53.18 79.27
CA SER A 23 33.69 52.49 80.58
C SER A 23 32.27 52.32 81.13
N ALA A 24 31.29 53.05 80.62
CA ALA A 24 29.86 52.76 80.81
C ALA A 24 29.21 52.49 79.46
N ARG A 25 28.45 51.40 79.36
CA ARG A 25 27.75 50.98 78.13
C ARG A 25 26.28 50.75 78.46
N VAL A 26 25.38 51.41 77.75
CA VAL A 26 23.92 51.27 77.95
C VAL A 26 23.40 50.15 77.05
N GLY A 27 22.60 49.23 77.60
CA GLY A 27 22.00 48.11 76.84
C GLY A 27 22.89 46.87 76.67
N HIS A 28 23.93 46.69 77.49
CA HIS A 28 24.81 45.51 77.42
C HIS A 28 24.13 44.24 77.95
N ALA A 29 23.95 43.24 77.09
CA ALA A 29 23.66 41.87 77.54
C ALA A 29 24.96 41.24 78.09
N ALA A 30 24.88 40.54 79.22
CA ALA A 30 26.04 39.92 79.90
C ALA A 30 26.86 38.92 79.05
N VAL A 31 26.36 38.56 77.87
CA VAL A 31 27.00 37.66 76.89
C VAL A 31 27.87 38.37 75.84
N ALA A 32 27.91 39.71 75.82
CA ALA A 32 28.64 40.46 74.79
C ALA A 32 30.17 40.30 74.85
N ASP A 33 30.74 39.88 75.98
CA ASP A 33 32.19 39.65 76.12
C ASP A 33 32.64 38.24 75.66
N GLN A 34 31.75 37.40 75.15
CA GLN A 34 32.12 36.07 74.61
C GLN A 34 32.43 36.07 73.11
N VAL A 35 32.15 37.15 72.39
CA VAL A 35 32.50 37.28 70.97
C VAL A 35 33.31 38.56 70.78
N ALA A 36 34.61 38.41 70.53
CA ALA A 36 35.47 39.55 70.25
C ALA A 36 34.93 40.31 69.03
N SER A 37 34.50 41.57 69.21
CA SER A 37 34.08 42.45 68.11
C SER A 37 35.27 42.98 67.28
N THR A 38 36.45 42.36 67.41
CA THR A 38 37.70 42.78 66.77
C THR A 38 37.64 42.73 65.24
N GLY A 39 36.55 42.20 64.67
CA GLY A 39 36.31 42.14 63.25
C GLY A 39 35.25 43.09 62.67
N ILE A 40 34.51 43.83 63.50
CA ILE A 40 33.50 44.79 63.03
C ILE A 40 34.15 46.18 62.97
N GLN A 41 34.48 46.64 61.76
CA GLN A 41 34.96 48.01 61.55
C GLN A 41 33.75 48.95 61.61
N TRP A 42 33.64 49.70 62.70
CA TRP A 42 32.61 50.73 62.84
C TRP A 42 32.82 51.81 61.76
N GLY A 43 31.81 52.02 60.90
CA GLY A 43 31.86 53.00 59.80
C GLY A 43 31.89 52.41 58.39
N THR A 44 31.94 51.08 58.26
CA THR A 44 31.76 50.38 56.98
C THR A 44 30.50 49.53 57.01
N GLU A 45 29.72 49.52 55.93
CA GLU A 45 28.50 48.68 55.82
C GLU A 45 28.81 47.18 55.62
N LEU A 46 30.09 46.80 55.53
CA LEU A 46 30.53 45.45 55.20
C LEU A 46 31.38 44.87 56.33
N ILE A 47 31.10 43.63 56.71
CA ILE A 47 31.95 42.83 57.61
C ILE A 47 32.96 42.09 56.73
N PRO A 48 34.29 42.25 56.95
CA PRO A 48 35.30 41.50 56.20
C PRO A 48 35.10 39.99 56.35
N ILE A 49 35.22 39.26 55.24
CA ILE A 49 35.00 37.80 55.20
C ILE A 49 35.86 37.04 56.22
N ALA A 50 37.09 37.49 56.47
CA ALA A 50 38.02 36.89 57.42
C ALA A 50 37.49 36.87 58.87
N ASN A 51 36.49 37.71 59.16
CA ASN A 51 35.89 37.88 60.49
C ASN A 51 34.55 37.17 60.64
N ILE A 52 34.05 36.53 59.58
CA ILE A 52 32.84 35.72 59.63
C ILE A 52 33.27 34.27 59.82
N PRO A 53 32.74 33.55 60.83
CA PRO A 53 33.06 32.14 61.02
C PRO A 53 32.81 31.35 59.73
N LYS A 54 33.77 30.53 59.30
CA LYS A 54 33.70 29.78 58.03
C LYS A 54 32.42 28.93 57.89
N ALA A 55 31.81 28.52 59.00
CA ALA A 55 30.58 27.72 59.03
C ALA A 55 29.27 28.54 58.95
N ALA A 56 29.33 29.88 58.94
CA ALA A 56 28.14 30.72 59.08
C ALA A 56 27.51 31.17 57.74
N LEU A 57 28.16 30.93 56.61
CA LEU A 57 27.73 31.44 55.31
C LEU A 57 27.95 30.43 54.18
N GLU A 58 26.88 30.05 53.48
CA GLU A 58 26.92 29.39 52.18
C GLU A 58 26.62 30.44 51.11
N ARG A 59 27.66 31.13 50.59
CA ARG A 59 27.45 32.15 49.55
C ARG A 59 27.58 31.54 48.16
N CYS A 60 26.84 32.07 47.20
CA CYS A 60 26.98 31.73 45.79
C CYS A 60 27.72 32.85 45.04
N VAL A 61 28.95 32.59 44.60
CA VAL A 61 29.72 33.49 43.73
C VAL A 61 29.48 33.10 42.26
N VAL A 62 29.20 34.06 41.39
CA VAL A 62 29.00 33.81 39.95
C VAL A 62 30.23 34.29 39.18
N VAL A 63 30.84 33.42 38.38
CA VAL A 63 31.98 33.71 37.52
C VAL A 63 31.64 33.42 36.06
N ALA A 64 32.33 34.08 35.12
CA ALA A 64 32.02 33.95 33.70
C ALA A 64 32.31 32.54 33.15
N ASN A 65 33.48 31.97 33.49
CA ASN A 65 34.00 30.72 32.94
C ASN A 65 34.97 30.05 33.96
N ASP A 66 35.49 28.87 33.63
CA ASP A 66 36.40 28.12 34.50
C ASP A 66 37.76 28.81 34.71
N THR A 67 38.22 29.60 33.75
CA THR A 67 39.45 30.40 33.92
C THR A 67 39.30 31.42 35.04
N GLU A 68 38.12 32.07 35.14
CA GLU A 68 37.83 33.00 36.24
C GLU A 68 37.54 32.26 37.54
N ARG A 69 36.95 31.05 37.49
CA ARG A 69 36.83 30.17 38.67
C ARG A 69 38.20 29.90 39.28
N PHE A 70 39.20 29.54 38.46
CA PHE A 70 40.55 29.25 38.95
C PHE A 70 41.40 30.47 39.35
N LYS A 71 40.88 31.68 39.19
CA LYS A 71 41.51 32.92 39.70
C LYS A 71 40.94 33.36 41.04
N LEU A 72 39.93 32.68 41.56
CA LEU A 72 39.34 33.01 42.84
C LEU A 72 40.36 32.92 43.97
N THR A 73 40.21 33.82 44.93
CA THR A 73 41.08 33.94 46.10
C THR A 73 40.32 33.67 47.40
N THR A 74 41.06 33.39 48.48
CA THR A 74 40.49 33.19 49.82
C THR A 74 39.80 34.44 50.40
N ALA A 75 39.99 35.61 49.78
CA ALA A 75 39.24 36.82 50.09
C ALA A 75 37.84 36.86 49.41
N GLN A 76 37.64 36.06 48.36
CA GLN A 76 36.39 36.00 47.59
C GLN A 76 35.54 34.80 48.00
N VAL A 77 36.16 33.64 48.18
CA VAL A 77 35.50 32.37 48.52
C VAL A 77 36.24 31.65 49.64
N GLN A 78 35.53 30.77 50.35
CA GLN A 78 36.08 29.89 51.38
C GLN A 78 35.50 28.47 51.26
N ASN A 79 36.09 27.50 51.98
CA ASN A 79 35.48 26.17 52.10
C ASN A 79 34.01 26.28 52.52
N GLY A 80 33.10 25.64 51.79
CA GLY A 80 31.66 25.79 52.02
C GLY A 80 30.94 26.63 50.97
N ASP A 81 31.61 27.61 50.36
CA ASP A 81 30.98 28.48 49.38
C ASP A 81 30.64 27.73 48.09
N THR A 82 29.66 28.24 47.37
CA THR A 82 29.26 27.77 46.04
C THR A 82 29.76 28.71 44.96
N VAL A 83 30.21 28.18 43.83
CA VAL A 83 30.60 28.92 42.63
C VAL A 83 29.75 28.47 41.44
N LYS A 84 29.04 29.41 40.83
CA LYS A 84 28.31 29.23 39.57
C LYS A 84 29.18 29.67 38.40
N VAL A 85 29.44 28.77 37.46
CA VAL A 85 30.12 29.10 36.20
C VAL A 85 29.07 29.41 35.15
N ALA A 86 28.93 30.68 34.77
CA ALA A 86 27.85 31.14 33.90
C ALA A 86 27.88 30.48 32.51
N ALA A 87 29.06 30.29 31.92
CA ALA A 87 29.22 29.67 30.61
C ALA A 87 28.70 28.22 30.56
N THR A 88 28.97 27.42 31.60
CA THR A 88 28.57 26.00 31.65
C THR A 88 27.25 25.77 32.38
N LYS A 89 26.73 26.80 33.07
CA LYS A 89 25.60 26.73 34.00
C LYS A 89 25.79 25.73 35.14
N LYS A 90 27.02 25.26 35.37
CA LYS A 90 27.38 24.33 36.44
C LYS A 90 27.60 25.07 37.74
N MET A 91 27.23 24.42 38.84
CA MET A 91 27.47 24.86 40.20
C MET A 91 28.55 23.98 40.82
N PHE A 92 29.44 24.57 41.62
CA PHE A 92 30.52 23.87 42.32
C PHE A 92 30.54 24.28 43.79
N PHE A 93 30.78 23.35 44.70
CA PHE A 93 31.12 23.61 46.09
C PHE A 93 32.64 23.76 46.23
N VAL A 94 33.10 24.75 46.98
CA VAL A 94 34.52 24.92 47.33
C VAL A 94 34.86 23.96 48.46
N LYS A 95 35.64 22.92 48.17
CA LYS A 95 36.06 21.90 49.14
C LYS A 95 37.43 22.16 49.76
N ASP A 96 38.32 22.86 49.06
CA ASP A 96 39.68 23.16 49.51
C ASP A 96 40.13 24.53 48.97
N ASP A 97 40.00 25.56 49.81
CA ASP A 97 40.35 26.97 49.56
C ASP A 97 41.86 27.19 49.45
N THR A 98 42.69 26.18 49.73
CA THR A 98 44.13 26.20 49.44
C THR A 98 44.46 25.79 47.99
N LYS A 99 43.49 25.26 47.24
CA LYS A 99 43.65 24.73 45.88
C LYS A 99 42.72 25.37 44.84
N LEU A 100 42.33 26.62 45.05
CA LEU A 100 41.41 27.37 44.17
C LEU A 100 41.90 27.51 42.72
N ASN A 101 43.19 27.36 42.46
CA ASN A 101 43.76 27.42 41.11
C ASN A 101 43.59 26.14 40.28
N SER A 102 42.83 25.16 40.77
CA SER A 102 42.65 23.86 40.11
C SER A 102 41.32 23.21 40.47
N GLU A 103 40.92 22.18 39.71
CA GLU A 103 39.71 21.40 40.00
C GLU A 103 39.75 20.74 41.40
N ALA A 104 40.95 20.49 41.95
CA ALA A 104 41.09 19.90 43.27
C ALA A 104 40.50 20.78 44.40
N GLY A 105 40.33 22.08 44.17
CA GLY A 105 39.66 22.99 45.11
C GLY A 105 38.13 22.89 45.11
N TYR A 106 37.53 22.20 44.13
CA TYR A 106 36.09 22.23 43.87
C TYR A 106 35.47 20.83 43.81
N GLU A 107 34.19 20.76 44.11
CA GLU A 107 33.33 19.59 43.90
C GLU A 107 32.11 20.04 43.09
N PRO A 108 31.84 19.48 41.90
CA PRO A 108 30.64 19.85 41.15
C PRO A 108 29.38 19.42 41.89
N TYR A 109 28.35 20.26 41.89
CA TYR A 109 27.00 19.82 42.19
C TYR A 109 26.53 18.94 41.04
N VAL A 110 26.72 17.63 41.20
CA VAL A 110 26.12 16.66 40.31
C VAL A 110 24.67 16.52 40.74
N ALA A 111 23.74 17.07 39.96
CA ALA A 111 22.38 16.57 39.99
C ALA A 111 22.48 15.11 39.56
N GLY A 112 22.46 14.18 40.51
CA GLY A 112 22.49 12.75 40.23
C GLY A 112 21.45 12.47 39.16
N THR A 113 21.90 11.86 38.06
CA THR A 113 21.10 11.28 36.96
C THR A 113 19.70 11.88 36.79
N ALA A 114 19.51 12.75 35.80
CA ALA A 114 18.25 13.44 35.46
C ALA A 114 16.99 12.73 35.98
N SER A 115 16.27 13.39 36.89
CA SER A 115 15.08 12.85 37.56
C SER A 115 13.87 12.61 36.64
N VAL A 116 13.98 13.01 35.36
CA VAL A 116 12.94 12.86 34.33
C VAL A 116 13.59 12.71 32.96
N ALA A 117 13.06 11.77 32.16
CA ALA A 117 13.60 11.40 30.84
C ALA A 117 13.53 12.54 29.79
N GLU A 118 12.61 13.49 29.96
CA GLU A 118 12.42 14.63 29.04
C GLU A 118 13.64 15.57 28.98
N VAL A 119 14.45 15.61 30.04
CA VAL A 119 15.60 16.53 30.15
C VAL A 119 16.94 15.83 29.89
N ALA A 120 16.92 14.55 29.52
CA ALA A 120 18.12 13.78 29.22
C ALA A 120 18.49 13.90 27.74
N GLU A 121 19.69 14.43 27.44
CA GLU A 121 20.22 14.46 26.07
C GLU A 121 20.49 13.04 25.51
N SER A 122 20.73 12.07 26.38
CA SER A 122 20.89 10.66 26.05
C SER A 122 20.62 9.77 27.26
N VAL A 123 20.00 8.63 27.04
CA VAL A 123 19.76 7.59 28.06
C VAL A 123 20.23 6.25 27.53
N GLU A 124 21.20 5.66 28.23
CA GLU A 124 21.66 4.29 27.98
C GLU A 124 20.51 3.30 28.16
N TRP A 125 20.22 2.51 27.13
CA TRP A 125 19.10 1.57 27.12
C TRP A 125 19.16 0.51 28.23
N SER A 126 20.38 0.15 28.63
CA SER A 126 20.65 -0.77 29.74
C SER A 126 20.08 -0.26 31.07
N ASN A 127 20.04 1.07 31.27
CA ASN A 127 19.64 1.71 32.52
C ASN A 127 18.13 2.02 32.59
N VAL A 128 17.38 1.80 31.49
CA VAL A 128 15.93 1.99 31.47
C VAL A 128 15.24 0.84 32.23
N ARG A 129 14.63 1.19 33.37
CA ARG A 129 13.77 0.30 34.16
C ARG A 129 12.37 0.21 33.56
N ASN A 130 11.66 -0.88 33.82
CA ASN A 130 10.28 -1.13 33.35
C ASN A 130 10.10 -1.00 31.83
N LYS A 131 11.18 -1.13 31.04
CA LYS A 131 11.07 -1.15 29.58
C LYS A 131 10.23 -2.36 29.14
N PRO A 132 9.35 -2.20 28.13
CA PRO A 132 8.67 -3.33 27.53
C PRO A 132 9.70 -4.35 27.04
N THR A 133 9.56 -5.60 27.47
CA THR A 133 10.41 -6.71 26.99
C THR A 133 10.02 -7.12 25.57
N LYS A 134 8.80 -6.76 25.14
CA LYS A 134 8.26 -7.02 23.82
C LYS A 134 7.34 -5.87 23.39
N PHE A 135 7.32 -5.58 22.10
CA PHE A 135 6.27 -4.78 21.48
C PHE A 135 5.20 -5.75 20.95
N ALA A 136 3.98 -5.67 21.49
CA ALA A 136 2.86 -6.47 21.00
C ALA A 136 2.14 -5.73 19.85
N PRO A 137 1.64 -6.44 18.82
CA PRO A 137 1.77 -7.88 18.60
C PRO A 137 3.19 -8.27 18.15
N GLU A 138 3.69 -9.41 18.63
CA GLU A 138 5.00 -9.96 18.24
C GLU A 138 5.09 -10.25 16.73
N ASN A 139 3.94 -10.41 16.09
CA ASN A 139 3.82 -10.53 14.65
C ASN A 139 3.41 -9.17 14.06
N HIS A 140 4.40 -8.34 13.78
CA HIS A 140 4.24 -7.19 12.89
C HIS A 140 4.15 -7.75 11.47
N GLY A 141 2.95 -8.21 11.10
CA GLY A 141 2.67 -8.95 9.87
C GLY A 141 3.53 -8.45 8.72
N THR A 142 4.51 -9.25 8.32
CA THR A 142 5.25 -8.99 7.10
C THR A 142 4.49 -9.70 6.00
N ASP A 143 3.97 -8.97 5.02
CA ASP A 143 3.48 -9.53 3.74
C ASP A 143 4.62 -10.16 2.91
N VAL A 144 5.74 -10.51 3.55
CA VAL A 144 6.94 -11.05 2.95
C VAL A 144 6.84 -12.57 3.03
N VAL A 145 6.47 -13.15 1.90
CA VAL A 145 6.60 -14.59 1.67
C VAL A 145 8.08 -14.89 1.44
N THR A 146 8.76 -15.44 2.45
CA THR A 146 10.21 -15.76 2.38
C THR A 146 10.49 -17.16 1.82
N SER A 147 9.51 -18.05 1.83
CA SER A 147 9.58 -19.38 1.22
C SER A 147 8.18 -19.91 0.93
N LEU A 148 8.06 -20.80 -0.05
CA LEU A 148 6.80 -21.42 -0.43
C LEU A 148 6.75 -22.89 0.04
N ALA A 149 7.02 -23.10 1.32
CA ALA A 149 7.05 -24.42 1.92
C ALA A 149 5.68 -25.12 1.82
N GLY A 150 5.66 -26.35 1.31
CA GLY A 150 4.45 -27.15 1.16
C GLY A 150 3.59 -26.85 -0.06
N PHE A 151 3.99 -25.91 -0.94
CA PHE A 151 3.37 -25.76 -2.25
C PHE A 151 3.95 -26.79 -3.23
N SER A 152 3.05 -27.55 -3.88
CA SER A 152 3.40 -28.51 -4.92
C SER A 152 2.52 -28.25 -6.14
N PRO A 153 3.07 -27.70 -7.23
CA PRO A 153 2.28 -27.37 -8.41
C PRO A 153 1.72 -28.63 -9.06
N THR A 154 0.49 -28.53 -9.56
CA THR A 154 -0.15 -29.56 -10.39
C THR A 154 -0.84 -28.92 -11.57
N SER A 155 -0.99 -29.63 -12.68
CA SER A 155 -1.79 -29.17 -13.81
C SER A 155 -3.29 -29.32 -13.52
N SER A 156 -4.11 -28.46 -14.13
CA SER A 156 -5.55 -28.53 -13.96
C SER A 156 -6.13 -29.78 -14.64
N ALA A 157 -6.94 -30.56 -13.92
CA ALA A 157 -7.65 -31.72 -14.48
C ALA A 157 -8.97 -31.32 -15.16
N THR A 158 -9.58 -30.22 -14.71
CA THR A 158 -10.80 -29.66 -15.27
C THR A 158 -10.40 -28.38 -16.00
N ASN A 159 -10.81 -28.20 -17.26
CA ASN A 159 -10.53 -26.97 -18.01
C ASN A 159 -11.40 -25.80 -17.49
N GLU A 160 -11.25 -25.50 -16.21
CA GLU A 160 -12.03 -24.54 -15.47
C GLU A 160 -11.21 -23.29 -15.17
N TYR A 161 -11.87 -22.14 -15.24
CA TYR A 161 -11.27 -20.89 -14.84
C TYR A 161 -11.49 -20.77 -13.35
N ASN A 162 -10.40 -20.79 -12.60
CA ASN A 162 -10.42 -20.73 -11.16
C ASN A 162 -10.31 -19.29 -10.69
N ARG A 163 -11.42 -18.74 -10.19
CA ARG A 163 -11.43 -17.38 -9.64
C ARG A 163 -10.73 -17.33 -8.29
N LEU A 164 -9.87 -16.33 -8.10
CA LEU A 164 -9.28 -15.99 -6.81
C LEU A 164 -10.35 -15.42 -5.88
N ALA A 165 -10.41 -15.93 -4.67
CA ALA A 165 -11.30 -15.50 -3.61
C ALA A 165 -10.50 -14.81 -2.49
N PRO A 166 -11.07 -13.80 -1.80
CA PRO A 166 -10.36 -13.09 -0.72
C PRO A 166 -9.92 -13.96 0.44
N ASP A 167 -10.56 -15.12 0.64
CA ASP A 167 -10.29 -16.11 1.68
C ASP A 167 -9.37 -17.26 1.20
N ASP A 168 -8.88 -17.22 -0.03
CA ASP A 168 -7.90 -18.19 -0.50
C ASP A 168 -6.61 -18.09 0.32
N THR A 169 -6.17 -19.24 0.85
CA THR A 169 -4.79 -19.35 1.35
C THR A 169 -3.81 -19.06 0.22
N LEU A 170 -2.60 -18.60 0.56
CA LEU A 170 -1.55 -18.35 -0.44
C LEU A 170 -1.34 -19.54 -1.40
N ASN A 171 -1.26 -20.77 -0.84
CA ASN A 171 -1.09 -21.97 -1.65
C ASN A 171 -2.30 -22.25 -2.55
N ALA A 172 -3.52 -22.00 -2.08
CA ALA A 172 -4.72 -22.13 -2.89
C ALA A 172 -4.75 -21.10 -4.04
N ALA A 173 -4.42 -19.83 -3.75
CA ALA A 173 -4.35 -18.78 -4.76
C ALA A 173 -3.31 -19.08 -5.84
N LEU A 174 -2.12 -19.53 -5.44
CA LEU A 174 -1.06 -19.92 -6.37
C LEU A 174 -1.43 -21.14 -7.22
N MET A 175 -2.12 -22.14 -6.65
CA MET A 175 -2.65 -23.28 -7.41
C MET A 175 -3.66 -22.83 -8.46
N LYS A 176 -4.59 -21.95 -8.11
CA LYS A 176 -5.59 -21.41 -9.04
C LYS A 176 -4.95 -20.61 -10.18
N LEU A 177 -3.93 -19.81 -9.87
CA LEU A 177 -3.16 -19.07 -10.88
C LEU A 177 -2.44 -20.03 -11.84
N GLN A 178 -1.75 -21.04 -11.31
CA GLN A 178 -1.10 -22.06 -12.13
C GLN A 178 -2.09 -22.80 -13.03
N HIS A 179 -3.23 -23.24 -12.48
CA HIS A 179 -4.27 -23.94 -13.24
C HIS A 179 -4.89 -23.07 -14.35
N ASN A 180 -4.97 -21.76 -14.14
CA ASN A 180 -5.43 -20.83 -15.16
C ASN A 180 -4.41 -20.62 -16.28
N ASP A 181 -3.11 -20.69 -15.97
CA ASP A 181 -2.01 -20.59 -16.96
C ASP A 181 -1.88 -21.88 -17.78
N ASP A 182 -1.87 -23.04 -17.10
CA ASP A 182 -1.77 -24.39 -17.71
C ASP A 182 -3.06 -24.87 -18.39
N ARG A 183 -3.99 -23.96 -18.66
CA ARG A 183 -5.34 -24.32 -19.07
C ARG A 183 -5.37 -24.93 -20.49
N VAL A 184 -5.39 -26.26 -20.57
CA VAL A 184 -5.44 -27.04 -21.82
C VAL A 184 -6.84 -27.01 -22.43
N LEU A 185 -6.93 -26.74 -23.74
CA LEU A 185 -8.22 -26.77 -24.45
C LEU A 185 -8.87 -28.16 -24.35
N PRO A 186 -10.08 -28.28 -23.80
CA PRO A 186 -10.80 -29.54 -23.67
C PRO A 186 -11.03 -30.12 -25.04
N THR A 187 -11.00 -31.44 -25.14
CA THR A 187 -11.29 -32.12 -26.39
C THR A 187 -12.79 -32.29 -26.58
N MET A 188 -13.27 -32.06 -27.79
CA MET A 188 -14.64 -32.36 -28.19
C MET A 188 -14.59 -33.17 -29.48
N ASP A 189 -15.27 -34.32 -29.49
CA ASP A 189 -15.47 -35.05 -30.73
C ASP A 189 -16.39 -34.26 -31.66
N ILE A 190 -15.95 -34.07 -32.90
CA ILE A 190 -16.69 -33.38 -33.94
C ILE A 190 -18.03 -34.09 -34.26
N ASP A 191 -18.16 -35.38 -33.94
CA ASP A 191 -19.43 -36.12 -33.99
C ASP A 191 -20.42 -35.68 -32.90
N ASN A 192 -19.90 -35.13 -31.80
CA ASN A 192 -20.65 -34.74 -30.61
C ASN A 192 -20.94 -33.23 -30.58
N LEU A 193 -20.74 -32.51 -31.69
CA LEU A 193 -21.04 -31.07 -31.75
C LEU A 193 -22.48 -30.76 -31.34
N ASN A 194 -23.44 -31.66 -31.64
CA ASN A 194 -24.86 -31.48 -31.29
C ASN A 194 -25.20 -31.88 -29.85
N THR A 195 -24.33 -32.62 -29.17
CA THR A 195 -24.57 -33.04 -27.79
C THR A 195 -24.09 -31.93 -26.87
N PHE A 196 -25.01 -31.17 -26.30
CA PHE A 196 -24.71 -30.49 -25.04
C PHE A 196 -24.31 -31.55 -24.00
N PRO A 197 -23.50 -31.21 -22.98
CA PRO A 197 -23.26 -32.11 -21.85
C PRO A 197 -24.62 -32.41 -21.20
N THR A 198 -25.20 -33.58 -21.49
CA THR A 198 -26.42 -34.20 -20.93
C THR A 198 -27.75 -33.40 -20.93
N SER A 199 -27.79 -32.06 -20.94
CA SER A 199 -29.00 -31.22 -21.05
C SER A 199 -28.69 -29.78 -21.50
N ILE A 200 -29.71 -29.05 -21.99
CA ILE A 200 -29.60 -27.63 -22.35
C ILE A 200 -29.15 -26.79 -21.15
N ALA A 201 -29.65 -27.11 -19.95
CA ALA A 201 -29.32 -26.38 -18.73
C ALA A 201 -27.84 -26.49 -18.35
N GLU A 202 -27.24 -27.67 -18.53
CA GLU A 202 -25.79 -27.90 -18.34
C GLU A 202 -24.97 -27.23 -19.44
N GLY A 203 -25.44 -27.29 -20.69
CA GLY A 203 -24.86 -26.54 -21.80
C GLY A 203 -24.82 -25.04 -21.53
N VAL A 204 -25.89 -24.49 -20.98
CA VAL A 204 -25.97 -23.08 -20.59
C VAL A 204 -25.07 -22.80 -19.38
N LYS A 205 -25.05 -23.63 -18.32
CA LYS A 205 -24.11 -23.46 -17.19
C LYS A 205 -22.64 -23.48 -17.62
N ALA A 206 -22.28 -24.31 -18.60
CA ALA A 206 -20.90 -24.41 -19.07
C ALA A 206 -20.38 -23.08 -19.63
N VAL A 207 -21.23 -22.33 -20.34
CA VAL A 207 -20.94 -21.00 -20.92
C VAL A 207 -21.46 -19.82 -20.09
N MET A 208 -22.24 -20.06 -19.03
CA MET A 208 -22.70 -19.04 -18.08
C MET A 208 -21.79 -19.05 -16.85
N GLY A 209 -20.75 -18.24 -16.89
CA GLY A 209 -19.82 -17.98 -15.79
C GLY A 209 -18.77 -16.96 -16.20
N ASP A 210 -17.69 -16.79 -15.41
CA ASP A 210 -16.57 -15.89 -15.71
C ASP A 210 -15.78 -16.27 -17.01
N LYS A 211 -16.20 -17.32 -17.72
CA LYS A 211 -15.69 -17.72 -19.03
C LYS A 211 -16.57 -17.13 -20.13
N SER A 212 -16.19 -15.98 -20.67
CA SER A 212 -16.91 -15.36 -21.80
C SER A 212 -16.86 -16.21 -23.08
N VAL A 213 -15.84 -17.07 -23.22
CA VAL A 213 -15.67 -17.98 -24.35
C VAL A 213 -15.00 -19.28 -23.87
N ILE A 214 -15.58 -20.43 -24.20
CA ILE A 214 -14.94 -21.73 -24.05
C ILE A 214 -14.34 -22.12 -25.40
N ARG A 215 -13.07 -22.54 -25.42
CA ARG A 215 -12.43 -23.07 -26.62
C ARG A 215 -12.13 -24.55 -26.43
N TYR A 216 -12.41 -25.36 -27.45
CA TYR A 216 -12.16 -26.79 -27.50
C TYR A 216 -11.18 -27.12 -28.61
N THR A 217 -10.37 -28.16 -28.40
CA THR A 217 -9.71 -28.88 -29.49
C THR A 217 -10.71 -29.84 -30.10
N LEU A 218 -11.01 -29.69 -31.39
CA LEU A 218 -11.87 -30.64 -32.09
C LEU A 218 -11.05 -31.87 -32.48
N ILE A 219 -11.58 -33.02 -32.12
CA ILE A 219 -11.05 -34.32 -32.51
C ILE A 219 -12.08 -35.09 -33.31
N THR A 220 -11.62 -36.11 -34.02
CA THR A 220 -12.48 -37.12 -34.66
C THR A 220 -12.01 -38.50 -34.25
N THR A 221 -12.97 -39.38 -33.97
CA THR A 221 -12.74 -40.80 -33.77
C THR A 221 -13.16 -41.64 -34.97
N LYS A 222 -13.86 -41.04 -35.95
CA LYS A 222 -14.24 -41.69 -37.22
C LYS A 222 -13.08 -41.62 -38.23
N GLY A 223 -12.20 -42.60 -38.17
CA GLY A 223 -11.10 -42.74 -39.13
C GLY A 223 -10.62 -44.18 -39.22
N VAL A 224 -10.84 -44.79 -40.38
CA VAL A 224 -10.37 -46.13 -40.75
C VAL A 224 -8.92 -45.96 -41.27
N GLY A 225 -7.91 -46.29 -40.44
CA GLY A 225 -6.45 -46.29 -40.74
C GLY A 225 -5.77 -44.92 -40.53
N ILE A 226 -4.61 -44.75 -39.89
CA ILE A 226 -3.59 -45.62 -39.28
C ILE A 226 -3.66 -45.42 -37.76
N ALA A 227 -3.87 -46.50 -37.00
CA ALA A 227 -4.21 -46.55 -35.57
C ALA A 227 -5.69 -46.25 -35.26
N ALA A 228 -6.54 -47.24 -35.55
CA ALA A 228 -7.87 -47.35 -34.94
C ALA A 228 -7.73 -47.10 -33.42
N ASN A 229 -8.49 -46.13 -32.90
CA ASN A 229 -8.55 -45.68 -31.50
C ASN A 229 -7.66 -44.49 -31.10
N LYS A 230 -6.96 -43.80 -32.01
CA LYS A 230 -6.32 -42.52 -31.67
C LYS A 230 -7.14 -41.32 -32.17
N PRO A 231 -7.63 -40.44 -31.28
CA PRO A 231 -8.28 -39.20 -31.68
C PRO A 231 -7.35 -38.36 -32.57
N LEU A 232 -7.83 -37.98 -33.75
CA LEU A 232 -7.10 -37.06 -34.63
C LEU A 232 -7.60 -35.64 -34.42
N ALA A 233 -6.70 -34.69 -34.19
CA ALA A 233 -7.06 -33.28 -34.10
C ALA A 233 -7.47 -32.74 -35.48
N VAL A 234 -8.67 -32.18 -35.58
CA VAL A 234 -9.27 -31.68 -36.84
C VAL A 234 -9.58 -30.19 -36.83
N GLY A 235 -9.39 -29.51 -35.70
CA GLY A 235 -9.62 -28.07 -35.62
C GLY A 235 -9.81 -27.57 -34.19
N THR A 236 -10.43 -26.41 -34.07
CA THR A 236 -10.82 -25.78 -32.80
C THR A 236 -12.28 -25.34 -32.85
N LEU A 237 -12.93 -25.31 -31.71
CA LEU A 237 -14.30 -24.81 -31.56
C LEU A 237 -14.33 -23.75 -30.46
N GLU A 238 -14.91 -22.60 -30.74
CA GLU A 238 -15.25 -21.59 -29.75
C GLU A 238 -16.75 -21.63 -29.47
N GLN A 239 -17.12 -21.54 -28.21
CA GLN A 239 -18.50 -21.55 -27.76
C GLN A 239 -18.72 -20.46 -26.72
N PHE A 240 -19.74 -19.63 -26.92
CA PHE A 240 -20.08 -18.52 -26.04
C PHE A 240 -21.57 -18.19 -26.08
N THR A 241 -22.04 -17.44 -25.09
CA THR A 241 -23.39 -16.86 -25.08
C THR A 241 -23.33 -15.41 -25.56
N ASP A 242 -24.41 -14.93 -26.18
CA ASP A 242 -24.57 -13.51 -26.45
C ASP A 242 -24.95 -12.74 -25.18
N VAL A 243 -24.75 -11.42 -25.19
CA VAL A 243 -25.01 -10.54 -24.03
C VAL A 243 -26.48 -10.61 -23.57
N GLY A 244 -27.41 -10.90 -24.48
CA GLY A 244 -28.84 -11.05 -24.18
C GLY A 244 -29.26 -12.46 -23.71
N MET A 245 -28.32 -13.41 -23.68
CA MET A 245 -28.57 -14.83 -23.43
C MET A 245 -29.73 -15.36 -24.30
N LEU A 246 -29.76 -14.97 -25.58
CA LEU A 246 -30.73 -15.40 -26.58
C LEU A 246 -30.25 -16.64 -27.32
N THR A 247 -28.93 -16.84 -27.41
CA THR A 247 -28.31 -17.94 -28.15
C THR A 247 -27.00 -18.42 -27.53
N ILE A 248 -26.67 -19.70 -27.75
CA ILE A 248 -25.27 -20.16 -27.73
C ILE A 248 -24.74 -20.09 -29.15
N THR A 249 -23.63 -19.41 -29.34
CA THR A 249 -22.91 -19.36 -30.61
C THR A 249 -21.77 -20.38 -30.58
N GLN A 250 -21.64 -21.13 -31.67
CA GLN A 250 -20.50 -22.01 -31.91
C GLN A 250 -19.77 -21.57 -33.19
N ILE A 251 -18.47 -21.40 -33.08
CA ILE A 251 -17.57 -21.08 -34.20
C ILE A 251 -16.53 -22.19 -34.28
N ALA A 252 -16.60 -22.99 -35.35
CA ALA A 252 -15.64 -24.06 -35.59
C ALA A 252 -14.67 -23.64 -36.68
N GLU A 253 -13.37 -23.75 -36.42
CA GLU A 253 -12.32 -23.64 -37.43
C GLU A 253 -11.73 -25.03 -37.65
N THR A 254 -12.05 -25.64 -38.78
CA THR A 254 -11.74 -27.05 -39.03
C THR A 254 -11.49 -27.35 -40.51
N ARG A 255 -10.74 -28.43 -40.76
CA ARG A 255 -10.55 -29.01 -42.11
C ARG A 255 -11.73 -29.90 -42.54
N CYS A 256 -12.64 -30.20 -41.62
CA CYS A 256 -13.86 -30.95 -41.92
C CYS A 256 -14.92 -30.03 -42.54
N ASN A 257 -15.66 -30.52 -43.53
CA ASN A 257 -16.79 -29.76 -44.05
C ASN A 257 -18.02 -29.97 -43.16
N LEU A 258 -18.45 -28.90 -42.47
CA LEU A 258 -19.62 -28.90 -41.59
C LEU A 258 -20.91 -28.45 -42.27
N ALA A 259 -20.85 -27.84 -43.45
CA ALA A 259 -22.02 -27.28 -44.16
C ALA A 259 -22.90 -28.34 -44.84
N SER A 260 -22.62 -29.63 -44.65
CA SER A 260 -23.50 -30.68 -45.16
C SER A 260 -24.79 -30.66 -44.33
N ASN A 261 -25.93 -30.36 -44.96
CA ASN A 261 -27.25 -30.29 -44.33
C ASN A 261 -27.75 -31.64 -43.75
N ALA A 262 -26.90 -32.66 -43.70
CA ALA A 262 -27.18 -33.93 -43.09
C ALA A 262 -26.77 -33.88 -41.62
N THR A 263 -27.77 -33.96 -40.74
CA THR A 263 -27.63 -34.13 -39.29
C THR A 263 -26.50 -35.13 -39.00
N ASN A 264 -25.48 -34.69 -38.25
CA ASN A 264 -24.31 -35.51 -37.83
C ASN A 264 -23.36 -35.99 -38.95
N SER A 265 -23.30 -35.34 -40.11
CA SER A 265 -22.38 -35.74 -41.18
C SER A 265 -21.36 -34.65 -41.50
N TYR A 266 -20.08 -34.96 -41.27
CA TYR A 266 -18.93 -34.22 -41.82
C TYR A 266 -18.11 -35.14 -42.71
N TYR A 267 -17.35 -34.56 -43.62
CA TYR A 267 -16.33 -35.29 -44.36
C TYR A 267 -15.01 -34.53 -44.35
N PHE A 268 -13.91 -35.27 -44.36
CA PHE A 268 -12.57 -34.69 -44.47
C PHE A 268 -12.38 -34.10 -45.86
N LYS A 269 -11.83 -32.89 -45.91
CA LYS A 269 -11.31 -32.32 -47.14
C LYS A 269 -9.80 -32.19 -47.02
N ASP A 270 -9.07 -33.16 -47.56
CA ASP A 270 -7.60 -33.16 -47.52
C ASP A 270 -6.98 -32.00 -48.31
N SER A 271 -7.72 -31.37 -49.22
CA SER A 271 -7.23 -30.35 -50.15
C SER A 271 -7.55 -28.90 -49.80
N GLN A 272 -8.26 -28.63 -48.70
CA GLN A 272 -8.60 -27.26 -48.30
C GLN A 272 -7.95 -26.89 -46.96
N ASN A 273 -7.46 -25.65 -46.87
CA ASN A 273 -7.08 -25.04 -45.59
C ASN A 273 -8.26 -25.06 -44.61
N SER A 274 -7.97 -24.89 -43.32
CA SER A 274 -9.00 -24.81 -42.29
C SER A 274 -10.06 -23.77 -42.66
N GLN A 275 -11.34 -24.16 -42.63
CA GLN A 275 -12.48 -23.28 -42.91
C GLN A 275 -13.18 -22.97 -41.60
N ARG A 276 -13.59 -21.71 -41.44
CA ARG A 276 -14.41 -21.28 -40.30
C ARG A 276 -15.89 -21.46 -40.62
N TYR A 277 -16.64 -22.02 -39.68
CA TYR A 277 -18.09 -22.22 -39.72
C TYR A 277 -18.71 -21.62 -38.47
N ILE A 278 -19.94 -21.14 -38.58
CA ILE A 278 -20.72 -20.62 -37.46
C ILE A 278 -22.11 -21.25 -37.43
N ARG A 279 -22.66 -21.42 -36.22
CA ARG A 279 -24.07 -21.74 -35.97
C ARG A 279 -24.52 -21.27 -34.60
N HIS A 280 -25.82 -21.31 -34.37
CA HIS A 280 -26.46 -20.83 -33.16
C HIS A 280 -27.43 -21.86 -32.60
N TYR A 281 -27.47 -21.99 -31.27
CA TYR A 281 -28.52 -22.69 -30.56
C TYR A 281 -29.51 -21.69 -29.97
N ILE A 282 -30.79 -21.86 -30.25
CA ILE A 282 -31.83 -20.87 -29.89
C ILE A 282 -32.37 -21.16 -28.49
N MET A 283 -32.18 -20.21 -27.55
CA MET A 283 -32.59 -20.38 -26.15
C MET A 283 -33.98 -19.83 -25.83
N LYS A 284 -34.44 -18.83 -26.58
CA LYS A 284 -35.69 -18.11 -26.30
C LYS A 284 -36.63 -18.14 -27.50
N ASP A 285 -37.92 -18.16 -27.20
CA ASP A 285 -38.99 -18.03 -28.20
C ASP A 285 -38.95 -16.63 -28.82
N GLY A 286 -39.32 -16.53 -30.11
CA GLY A 286 -39.31 -15.26 -30.86
C GLY A 286 -37.93 -14.79 -31.35
N ASN A 287 -36.90 -15.66 -31.30
CA ASN A 287 -35.58 -15.33 -31.86
C ASN A 287 -35.64 -15.30 -33.41
N PRO A 288 -35.07 -14.27 -34.07
CA PRO A 288 -35.10 -14.15 -35.53
C PRO A 288 -34.39 -15.29 -36.27
N LEU A 289 -33.50 -16.03 -35.60
CA LEU A 289 -32.72 -17.12 -36.20
C LEU A 289 -33.48 -18.46 -36.24
N GLY A 290 -34.59 -18.61 -35.52
CA GLY A 290 -35.41 -19.83 -35.57
C GLY A 290 -36.17 -20.15 -34.28
N ALA A 291 -36.76 -21.34 -34.24
CA ALA A 291 -37.53 -21.83 -33.09
C ALA A 291 -36.63 -22.26 -31.92
N LYS A 292 -37.05 -21.93 -30.70
CA LYS A 292 -36.39 -22.34 -29.45
C LYS A 292 -36.14 -23.84 -29.42
N GLY A 293 -34.98 -24.23 -28.88
CA GLY A 293 -34.62 -25.62 -28.72
C GLY A 293 -33.83 -26.21 -29.89
N ASN A 294 -33.66 -25.46 -30.99
CA ASN A 294 -33.03 -25.95 -32.22
C ASN A 294 -31.67 -25.30 -32.47
N TRP A 295 -30.80 -26.05 -33.14
CA TRP A 295 -29.60 -25.53 -33.76
C TRP A 295 -29.90 -24.99 -35.16
N THR A 296 -29.30 -23.87 -35.53
CA THR A 296 -29.21 -23.47 -36.93
C THR A 296 -28.24 -24.40 -37.66
N ASN A 297 -28.39 -24.52 -38.98
CA ASN A 297 -27.41 -25.20 -39.81
C ASN A 297 -26.03 -24.53 -39.68
N TRP A 298 -24.97 -25.33 -39.83
CA TRP A 298 -23.63 -24.80 -40.00
C TRP A 298 -23.55 -24.03 -41.30
N ILE A 299 -23.14 -22.77 -41.21
CA ILE A 299 -22.85 -21.94 -42.38
C ILE A 299 -21.37 -21.60 -42.40
N PRO A 300 -20.71 -21.62 -43.57
CA PRO A 300 -19.36 -21.11 -43.68
C PRO A 300 -19.32 -19.64 -43.25
N TYR A 301 -18.39 -19.30 -42.35
CA TYR A 301 -18.13 -17.92 -41.97
C TYR A 301 -17.27 -17.28 -43.06
N HIS A 302 -17.94 -16.62 -43.99
CA HIS A 302 -17.32 -15.66 -44.90
C HIS A 302 -17.39 -14.31 -44.18
N GLY A 303 -16.23 -13.72 -43.83
CA GLY A 303 -16.19 -12.44 -43.10
C GLY A 303 -17.04 -11.36 -43.77
N GLU A 304 -17.37 -10.28 -43.05
CA GLU A 304 -18.30 -9.23 -43.54
C GLU A 304 -17.95 -8.73 -44.95
N TYR A 305 -16.67 -8.53 -45.23
CA TYR A 305 -16.18 -8.10 -46.54
C TYR A 305 -16.51 -9.09 -47.67
N THR A 306 -16.34 -10.40 -47.44
CA THR A 306 -16.66 -11.43 -48.43
C THR A 306 -18.16 -11.56 -48.63
N LYS A 307 -18.96 -11.37 -47.57
CA LYS A 307 -20.43 -11.34 -47.68
C LYS A 307 -20.91 -10.15 -48.50
N GLN A 308 -20.34 -8.96 -48.26
CA GLN A 308 -20.62 -7.75 -49.05
C GLN A 308 -20.29 -7.95 -50.54
N LEU A 309 -19.15 -8.58 -50.85
CA LEU A 309 -18.78 -8.89 -52.24
C LEU A 309 -19.78 -9.86 -52.89
N ILE A 310 -20.16 -10.94 -52.20
CA ILE A 310 -21.14 -11.92 -52.72
C ILE A 310 -22.50 -11.27 -52.95
N ASP A 311 -22.97 -10.43 -52.03
CA ASP A 311 -24.26 -9.77 -52.15
C ASP A 311 -24.26 -8.70 -53.25
N ALA A 312 -23.15 -7.96 -53.43
CA ALA A 312 -22.95 -7.05 -54.55
C ALA A 312 -23.00 -7.79 -55.91
N THR A 313 -22.31 -8.94 -56.03
CA THR A 313 -22.33 -9.74 -57.27
C THR A 313 -23.72 -10.30 -57.59
N LYS A 314 -24.52 -10.68 -56.57
CA LYS A 314 -25.91 -11.11 -56.76
C LYS A 314 -26.81 -9.97 -57.24
N GLN A 315 -26.59 -8.76 -56.74
CA GLN A 315 -27.33 -7.58 -57.17
C GLN A 315 -27.02 -7.26 -58.64
N GLU A 316 -25.74 -7.24 -59.04
CA GLU A 316 -25.33 -7.02 -60.43
C GLU A 316 -25.96 -8.04 -61.39
N SER A 317 -26.05 -9.31 -61.00
CA SER A 317 -26.71 -10.36 -61.79
C SER A 317 -28.22 -10.14 -61.92
N THR A 318 -28.87 -9.62 -60.88
CA THR A 318 -30.30 -9.28 -60.88
C THR A 318 -30.56 -8.09 -61.81
N ASP A 319 -29.72 -7.07 -61.75
CA ASP A 319 -29.81 -5.88 -62.59
C ASP A 319 -29.57 -6.22 -64.07
N ALA A 320 -28.58 -7.07 -64.37
CA ALA A 320 -28.33 -7.57 -65.72
C ALA A 320 -29.54 -8.33 -66.30
N LYS A 321 -30.23 -9.12 -65.46
CA LYS A 321 -31.45 -9.84 -65.86
C LYS A 321 -32.62 -8.89 -66.10
N ALA A 322 -32.74 -7.82 -65.31
CA ALA A 322 -33.76 -6.78 -65.51
C ALA A 322 -33.54 -6.03 -66.83
N ILE A 323 -32.29 -5.63 -67.13
CA ILE A 323 -31.92 -4.97 -68.39
C ILE A 323 -32.19 -5.88 -69.59
N ALA A 324 -31.80 -7.15 -69.52
CA ALA A 324 -32.07 -8.11 -70.60
C ALA A 324 -33.58 -8.30 -70.85
N THR A 325 -34.39 -8.27 -69.79
CA THR A 325 -35.85 -8.35 -69.89
C THR A 325 -36.43 -7.08 -70.52
N ALA A 326 -35.95 -5.90 -70.12
CA ALA A 326 -36.36 -4.62 -70.70
C ALA A 326 -36.02 -4.54 -72.19
N ALA A 327 -34.79 -4.89 -72.58
CA ALA A 327 -34.36 -4.91 -73.98
C ALA A 327 -35.17 -5.90 -74.84
N LYS A 328 -35.52 -7.06 -74.28
CA LYS A 328 -36.40 -8.03 -74.95
C LYS A 328 -37.81 -7.47 -75.17
N ASN A 329 -38.35 -6.72 -74.21
CA ASN A 329 -39.65 -6.09 -74.33
C ASN A 329 -39.63 -4.95 -75.37
N GLU A 330 -38.58 -4.12 -75.40
CA GLU A 330 -38.41 -3.10 -76.44
C GLU A 330 -38.28 -3.72 -77.84
N LEU A 331 -37.56 -4.84 -77.98
CA LEU A 331 -37.47 -5.56 -79.26
C LEU A 331 -38.80 -6.17 -79.70
N ALA A 332 -39.72 -6.47 -78.77
CA ALA A 332 -41.02 -7.04 -79.10
C ALA A 332 -41.94 -6.02 -79.82
N ASP A 333 -41.71 -4.73 -79.62
CA ASP A 333 -42.45 -3.64 -80.27
C ASP A 333 -41.90 -3.28 -81.67
N PHE A 334 -40.69 -3.76 -82.00
CA PHE A 334 -40.17 -3.67 -83.37
C PHE A 334 -40.84 -4.70 -84.28
N ARG A 335 -41.86 -4.25 -85.03
CA ARG A 335 -42.40 -5.04 -86.13
C ARG A 335 -41.35 -5.14 -87.25
N ARG A 336 -41.07 -6.36 -87.73
CA ARG A 336 -40.31 -6.54 -88.97
C ARG A 336 -41.04 -5.84 -90.12
N ILE A 337 -40.38 -4.88 -90.75
CA ILE A 337 -40.84 -4.23 -91.97
C ILE A 337 -40.71 -5.27 -93.09
N THR A 338 -41.76 -5.45 -93.87
CA THR A 338 -41.75 -6.43 -94.98
C THR A 338 -41.04 -5.86 -96.20
N GLU A 339 -40.44 -6.72 -97.04
CA GLU A 339 -39.78 -6.28 -98.29
C GLU A 339 -40.73 -5.44 -99.17
N SER A 340 -42.02 -5.78 -99.20
CA SER A 340 -43.05 -5.00 -99.90
C SER A 340 -43.25 -3.58 -99.34
N GLU A 341 -43.01 -3.36 -98.04
CA GLU A 341 -43.09 -2.02 -97.43
C GLU A 341 -41.83 -1.19 -97.69
N ILE A 342 -40.68 -1.84 -97.89
CA ILE A 342 -39.42 -1.19 -98.28
C ILE A 342 -39.48 -0.79 -99.76
N ASP A 343 -39.99 -1.66 -100.62
CA ASP A 343 -40.15 -1.39 -102.06
C ASP A 343 -41.16 -0.26 -102.34
N ALA A 344 -42.09 0.01 -101.43
CA ALA A 344 -43.03 1.13 -101.54
C ALA A 344 -42.42 2.48 -101.12
N LEU A 345 -41.26 2.49 -100.46
CA LEU A 345 -40.55 3.67 -99.97
C LEU A 345 -39.36 4.08 -100.85
N LEU A 346 -38.94 3.21 -101.78
CA LEU A 346 -37.91 3.47 -102.80
C LEU A 346 -38.52 4.01 -104.10
#